data_AF-A0A3B8VWZ5-F1
#
_entry.id   AF-A0A3B8VWZ5-F1
#
_cell.length_a   1.000
_cell.length_b   1.000
_cell.length_c   1.000
_cell.angle_alpha   90.00
_cell.angle_beta   90.00
_cell.angle_gamma   90.00
#
_symmetry.space_group_name_H-M   'P 1'
#
loop_
_entity.id
_entity.type
_entity.pdbx_description
1 polymer ?
#
loop_
_entity_poly.entity_id
_entity_poly.type
_entity_poly.pdbx_seq_one_letter_code
_entity_poly.pdbx_strand_id
1 'polypeptide(L)'
;MKYFKSLWMAGALALAAQGAYADEGMYLLNELNKKNLEQMKALGFTLPYDSLYSTTSPSVSDAVVIFGGGCTGIAVSDQGLIFTNHHCGYGAIQSKSSVEHDYLKDGFVSQSMEQEIPIEGLEVRFLKNT
;
A
#
# COMPACT_ATOMS: atom_id res chain seq x y z
N MET A 1 0.17 49.40 -25.80
CA MET A 1 0.82 48.21 -26.43
C MET A 1 1.36 47.18 -25.42
N LYS A 2 2.05 47.58 -24.34
CA LYS A 2 2.54 46.65 -23.29
C LYS A 2 1.42 45.85 -22.59
N TYR A 3 0.33 46.53 -22.22
CA TYR A 3 -0.83 45.90 -21.56
C TYR A 3 -1.55 44.85 -22.43
N PHE A 4 -1.59 45.07 -23.75
CA PHE A 4 -2.22 44.15 -24.69
C PHE A 4 -1.41 42.85 -24.83
N LYS A 5 -0.07 42.95 -24.90
CA LYS A 5 0.82 41.77 -24.89
C LYS A 5 0.72 40.99 -23.57
N SER A 6 0.59 41.69 -22.44
CA SER A 6 0.41 41.06 -21.13
C SER A 6 -0.92 40.31 -21.02
N LEU A 7 -2.00 40.85 -21.58
CA LEU A 7 -3.31 40.20 -21.62
C LEU A 7 -3.30 38.93 -22.48
N TRP A 8 -2.63 38.99 -23.64
CA TRP A 8 -2.46 37.83 -24.53
C TRP A 8 -1.61 36.73 -23.89
N MET A 9 -0.55 37.10 -23.17
CA MET A 9 0.29 36.14 -22.42
C MET A 9 -0.49 35.47 -21.28
N ALA A 10 -1.32 36.23 -20.55
CA ALA A 10 -2.17 35.69 -19.49
C ALA A 10 -3.26 34.75 -20.05
N GLY A 11 -3.87 35.11 -21.19
CA GLY A 11 -4.83 34.26 -21.88
C GLY A 11 -4.23 32.95 -22.39
N ALA A 12 -3.03 33.01 -22.97
CA ALA A 12 -2.31 31.81 -23.44
C ALA A 12 -1.93 30.87 -22.28
N LEU A 13 -1.53 31.42 -21.13
CA LEU A 13 -1.18 30.63 -19.95
C LEU A 13 -2.42 29.96 -19.32
N ALA A 14 -3.57 30.65 -19.31
CA ALA A 14 -4.84 30.10 -18.82
C ALA A 14 -5.39 28.97 -19.71
N LEU A 15 -5.22 29.07 -21.04
CA LEU A 15 -5.56 27.95 -21.94
C LEU A 15 -4.61 26.75 -21.77
N ALA A 16 -3.32 26.99 -21.52
CA ALA A 16 -2.35 25.92 -21.31
C ALA A 16 -2.57 25.12 -20.01
N ALA A 17 -3.22 25.73 -19.00
CA ALA A 17 -3.51 25.09 -17.71
C ALA A 17 -4.71 24.11 -17.75
N GLN A 18 -5.49 24.05 -18.84
CA GLN A 18 -6.70 23.20 -18.90
C GLN A 18 -6.41 21.71 -19.15
N GLY A 19 -5.15 21.31 -19.33
CA GLY A 19 -4.75 19.94 -19.68
C GLY A 19 -4.22 19.09 -18.52
N ALA A 20 -4.14 19.61 -17.30
CA ALA A 20 -3.63 18.83 -16.16
C ALA A 20 -4.75 18.00 -15.52
N TYR A 21 -4.91 16.77 -15.98
CA TYR A 21 -5.74 15.76 -15.33
C TYR A 21 -4.84 14.87 -14.47
N ALA A 22 -4.99 14.94 -13.15
CA ALA A 22 -4.32 14.00 -12.24
C ALA A 22 -5.29 12.86 -11.91
N ASP A 23 -4.90 11.63 -12.24
CA ASP A 23 -5.57 10.40 -11.79
C ASP A 23 -5.08 9.96 -10.39
N GLU A 24 -4.01 10.60 -9.88
CA GLU A 24 -3.38 10.28 -8.59
C GLU A 24 -4.29 10.52 -7.39
N GLY A 25 -4.26 9.62 -6.41
CA GLY A 25 -4.91 9.82 -5.12
C GLY A 25 -4.65 8.69 -4.14
N MET A 26 -4.37 9.06 -2.89
CA MET A 26 -4.47 8.17 -1.74
C MET A 26 -5.83 8.41 -1.11
N TYR A 27 -6.74 7.47 -1.27
CA TYR A 27 -8.13 7.62 -0.86
C TYR A 27 -8.36 6.98 0.49
N LEU A 28 -9.12 7.67 1.35
CA LEU A 28 -9.70 7.04 2.53
C LEU A 28 -10.76 6.05 2.06
N LEU A 29 -10.63 4.79 2.44
CA LEU A 29 -11.52 3.72 1.98
C LEU A 29 -12.97 4.01 2.35
N ASN A 30 -13.22 4.54 3.55
CA ASN A 30 -14.53 4.94 4.06
C ASN A 30 -15.13 6.20 3.40
N GLU A 31 -14.38 6.89 2.53
CA GLU A 31 -14.82 8.12 1.84
C GLU A 31 -14.82 8.00 0.31
N LEU A 32 -14.74 6.78 -0.23
CA LEU A 32 -14.83 6.55 -1.67
C LEU A 32 -16.19 7.02 -2.21
N ASN A 33 -16.16 8.05 -3.06
CA ASN A 33 -17.37 8.62 -3.63
C ASN A 33 -17.77 7.92 -4.94
N LYS A 34 -18.95 8.29 -5.47
CA LYS A 34 -19.50 7.71 -6.71
C LYS A 34 -18.52 7.78 -7.89
N LYS A 35 -17.78 8.89 -8.05
CA LYS A 35 -16.80 9.05 -9.13
C LYS A 35 -15.66 8.05 -8.98
N ASN A 36 -15.14 7.84 -7.76
CA ASN A 36 -14.09 6.85 -7.51
C ASN A 36 -14.57 5.44 -7.87
N LEU A 37 -15.77 5.06 -7.42
CA LEU A 37 -16.34 3.73 -7.66
C LEU A 37 -16.63 3.49 -9.16
N GLU A 38 -17.13 4.50 -9.87
CA GLU A 38 -17.33 4.42 -11.33
C GLU A 38 -15.99 4.27 -12.07
N GLN A 39 -14.95 5.00 -11.65
CA GLN A 39 -13.61 4.89 -12.22
C GLN A 39 -13.00 3.52 -11.97
N MET A 40 -13.08 2.99 -10.74
CA MET A 40 -12.60 1.64 -10.41
C MET A 40 -13.27 0.59 -11.31
N LYS A 41 -14.59 0.67 -11.49
CA LYS A 41 -15.33 -0.23 -12.39
C LYS A 41 -14.90 -0.09 -13.85
N ALA A 42 -14.72 1.15 -14.33
CA ALA A 42 -14.27 1.41 -15.69
C ALA A 42 -12.86 0.85 -15.96
N LEU A 43 -12.01 0.79 -14.93
CA LEU A 43 -10.67 0.18 -14.97
C LEU A 43 -10.68 -1.35 -14.78
N GLY A 44 -11.86 -1.97 -14.62
CA GLY A 44 -12.02 -3.42 -14.53
C GLY A 44 -12.10 -4.00 -13.12
N PHE A 45 -12.27 -3.18 -12.08
CA PHE A 45 -12.53 -3.69 -10.74
C PHE A 45 -13.91 -4.37 -10.66
N THR A 46 -13.94 -5.63 -10.25
CA THR A 46 -15.14 -6.48 -10.29
C THR A 46 -15.75 -6.78 -8.91
N LEU A 47 -15.01 -6.58 -7.81
CA LEU A 47 -15.52 -6.89 -6.48
C LEU A 47 -16.55 -5.85 -6.02
N PRO A 48 -17.55 -6.26 -5.21
CA PRO A 48 -18.38 -5.31 -4.47
C PRO A 48 -17.52 -4.45 -3.53
N TYR A 49 -17.94 -3.20 -3.31
CA TYR A 49 -17.24 -2.28 -2.41
C TYR A 49 -17.14 -2.83 -0.98
N ASP A 50 -18.22 -3.43 -0.45
CA ASP A 50 -18.22 -4.01 0.90
C ASP A 50 -17.24 -5.19 1.06
N SER A 51 -16.85 -5.86 -0.04
CA SER A 51 -15.80 -6.87 -0.02
C SER A 51 -14.40 -6.26 -0.01
N LEU A 52 -14.24 -5.02 -0.44
CA LEU A 52 -12.99 -4.27 -0.36
C LEU A 52 -12.79 -3.66 1.04
N TYR A 53 -13.83 -3.01 1.56
CA TYR A 53 -13.81 -2.36 2.87
C TYR A 53 -15.19 -2.42 3.52
N SER A 54 -15.25 -2.87 4.77
CA SER A 54 -16.45 -2.87 5.60
C SER A 54 -16.09 -2.73 7.08
N THR A 55 -16.94 -2.05 7.86
CA THR A 55 -16.77 -1.94 9.33
C THR A 55 -17.52 -3.03 10.10
N THR A 56 -18.34 -3.83 9.41
CA THR A 56 -19.23 -4.82 10.04
C THR A 56 -18.99 -6.24 9.56
N SER A 57 -18.34 -6.42 8.41
CA SER A 57 -18.15 -7.72 7.78
C SER A 57 -16.71 -7.87 7.30
N PRO A 58 -16.17 -9.09 7.24
CA PRO A 58 -14.83 -9.32 6.73
C PRO A 58 -14.66 -8.78 5.30
N SER A 59 -13.57 -8.08 5.06
CA SER A 59 -13.23 -7.44 3.79
C SER A 59 -11.73 -7.48 3.52
N VAL A 60 -11.30 -7.14 2.30
CA VAL A 60 -9.87 -7.16 1.92
C VAL A 60 -9.02 -6.28 2.83
N SER A 61 -9.55 -5.14 3.31
CA SER A 61 -8.81 -4.26 4.23
C SER A 61 -8.40 -4.95 5.53
N ASP A 62 -9.13 -5.97 5.98
CA ASP A 62 -8.83 -6.69 7.23
C ASP A 62 -7.60 -7.59 7.10
N ALA A 63 -7.19 -7.94 5.88
CA ALA A 63 -5.98 -8.71 5.62
C ALA A 63 -4.74 -7.82 5.47
N VAL A 64 -4.91 -6.50 5.27
CA VAL A 64 -3.81 -5.56 5.08
C VAL A 64 -3.29 -5.08 6.43
N VAL A 65 -1.97 -5.15 6.62
CA VAL A 65 -1.33 -4.82 7.90
C VAL A 65 -0.32 -3.70 7.75
N ILE A 66 -0.12 -2.96 8.84
CA ILE A 66 1.07 -2.15 9.01
C ILE A 66 2.17 -3.09 9.53
N PHE A 67 3.23 -3.24 8.74
CA PHE A 67 4.38 -4.08 9.04
C PHE A 67 5.52 -3.22 9.61
N GLY A 68 5.85 -3.44 10.89
CA GLY A 68 6.80 -2.63 11.63
C GLY A 68 6.39 -1.15 11.72
N GLY A 69 7.36 -0.27 11.49
CA GLY A 69 7.21 1.18 11.65
C GLY A 69 6.82 1.97 10.40
N GLY A 70 6.73 1.34 9.22
CA GLY A 70 6.50 2.10 7.98
C GLY A 70 6.25 1.32 6.70
N CYS A 71 6.13 -0.01 6.76
CA CYS A 71 5.80 -0.83 5.60
C CYS A 71 4.36 -1.35 5.64
N THR A 72 3.91 -1.89 4.52
CA THR A 72 2.66 -2.64 4.41
C THR A 72 2.97 -4.14 4.30
N GLY A 73 2.09 -4.97 4.83
CA GLY A 73 2.04 -6.39 4.57
C GLY A 73 0.62 -6.86 4.27
N ILE A 74 0.48 -8.12 3.89
CA ILE A 74 -0.82 -8.77 3.69
C ILE A 74 -0.81 -10.18 4.26
N ALA A 75 -1.83 -10.51 5.06
CA ALA A 75 -2.07 -11.87 5.53
C ALA A 75 -2.61 -12.73 4.38
N VAL A 76 -2.00 -13.89 4.15
CA VAL A 76 -2.26 -14.76 2.98
C VAL A 76 -2.62 -16.20 3.37
N SER A 77 -2.68 -16.52 4.67
CA SER A 77 -3.17 -17.81 5.18
C SER A 77 -4.04 -17.63 6.42
N ASP A 78 -4.81 -18.66 6.74
CA ASP A 78 -5.60 -18.78 7.98
C ASP A 78 -4.74 -19.05 9.23
N GLN A 79 -3.44 -19.31 9.05
CA GLN A 79 -2.45 -19.49 10.12
C GLN A 79 -1.56 -18.26 10.33
N GLY A 80 -1.85 -17.11 9.68
CA GLY A 80 -1.15 -15.85 9.92
C GLY A 80 0.14 -15.66 9.12
N LEU A 81 0.31 -16.35 8.00
CA LEU A 81 1.42 -16.07 7.07
C LEU A 81 1.24 -14.67 6.47
N ILE A 82 2.28 -13.85 6.54
CA ILE A 82 2.26 -12.48 6.02
C ILE A 82 3.30 -12.30 4.93
N PHE A 83 2.88 -11.72 3.81
CA PHE A 83 3.79 -11.26 2.76
C PHE A 83 4.09 -9.77 2.92
N THR A 84 5.35 -9.41 2.73
CA THR A 84 5.83 -8.03 2.60
C THR A 84 7.02 -7.99 1.64
N ASN A 85 7.59 -6.82 1.37
CA ASN A 85 8.77 -6.72 0.51
C ASN A 85 10.05 -7.14 1.26
N HIS A 86 11.02 -7.64 0.50
CA HIS A 86 12.35 -7.98 1.03
C HIS A 86 13.00 -6.80 1.78
N HIS A 87 12.91 -5.58 1.26
CA HIS A 87 13.51 -4.41 1.90
C HIS A 87 12.83 -4.04 3.23
N CYS A 88 11.55 -4.39 3.41
CA CYS A 88 10.83 -4.21 4.67
C CYS A 88 11.29 -5.23 5.73
N GLY A 89 11.59 -6.46 5.30
CA GLY A 89 12.16 -7.51 6.16
C GLY A 89 13.68 -7.41 6.35
N TYR A 90 14.38 -6.53 5.63
CA TYR A 90 15.83 -6.51 5.56
C TYR A 90 16.51 -6.38 6.92
N GLY A 91 16.01 -5.47 7.77
CA GLY A 91 16.55 -5.29 9.13
C GLY A 91 16.39 -6.56 9.99
N ALA A 92 15.26 -7.26 9.86
CA ALA A 92 15.02 -8.53 10.54
C ALA A 92 15.98 -9.62 10.05
N ILE A 93 16.10 -9.79 8.72
CA ILE A 93 17.03 -10.75 8.09
C ILE A 93 18.47 -10.47 8.54
N GLN A 94 18.91 -9.21 8.46
CA GLN A 94 20.25 -8.78 8.88
C GLN A 94 20.51 -9.12 10.36
N SER A 95 19.57 -8.81 11.25
CA SER A 95 19.73 -9.04 12.70
C SER A 95 19.91 -10.51 13.09
N LYS A 96 19.55 -11.43 12.21
CA LYS A 96 19.70 -12.89 12.40
C LYS A 96 20.80 -13.49 11.54
N SER A 97 21.40 -12.72 10.64
CA SER A 97 22.51 -13.17 9.80
C SER A 97 23.83 -13.12 10.58
N SER A 98 24.74 -14.04 10.28
CA SER A 98 26.13 -14.03 10.76
C SER A 98 27.08 -14.52 9.65
N VAL A 99 28.36 -14.67 9.96
CA VAL A 99 29.34 -15.25 9.01
C VAL A 99 29.06 -16.73 8.77
N GLU A 100 28.59 -17.45 9.79
CA GLU A 100 28.26 -18.87 9.74
C GLU A 100 26.94 -19.14 9.00
N HIS A 101 25.98 -18.22 9.10
CA HIS A 101 24.67 -18.30 8.43
C HIS A 101 24.27 -16.93 7.88
N ASP A 102 24.61 -16.69 6.61
CA ASP A 102 24.39 -15.42 5.91
C ASP A 102 23.05 -15.41 5.16
N TYR A 103 21.96 -15.16 5.88
CA TYR A 103 20.61 -15.12 5.29
C TYR A 103 20.41 -13.98 4.30
N LEU A 104 21.21 -12.91 4.37
CA LEU A 104 21.17 -11.82 3.40
C LEU A 104 21.67 -12.27 2.03
N LYS A 105 22.68 -13.13 2.01
CA LYS A 105 23.28 -13.65 0.78
C LYS A 105 22.55 -14.89 0.26
N ASP A 106 22.30 -15.85 1.15
CA ASP A 106 21.87 -17.19 0.76
C ASP A 106 20.33 -17.37 0.84
N GLY A 107 19.64 -16.41 1.47
CA GLY A 107 18.21 -16.50 1.75
C GLY A 107 17.88 -17.41 2.93
N PHE A 108 16.60 -17.47 3.28
CA PHE A 108 16.10 -18.31 4.37
C PHE A 108 14.70 -18.83 4.03
N VAL A 109 14.48 -20.12 4.30
CA VAL A 109 13.16 -20.77 4.20
C VAL A 109 13.06 -21.78 5.35
N SER A 110 12.09 -21.59 6.24
CA SER A 110 11.76 -22.57 7.28
C SER A 110 11.01 -23.76 6.67
N GLN A 111 11.36 -24.99 7.07
CA GLN A 111 10.66 -26.21 6.63
C GLN A 111 9.50 -26.59 7.56
N SER A 112 9.40 -25.95 8.72
CA SER A 112 8.30 -26.11 9.68
C SER A 112 8.13 -24.83 10.51
N MET A 113 7.00 -24.70 11.21
CA MET A 113 6.72 -23.53 12.05
C MET A 113 7.73 -23.38 13.20
N GLU A 114 8.25 -24.48 13.73
CA GLU A 114 9.26 -24.48 14.80
C GLU A 114 10.62 -23.94 14.34
N GLN A 115 10.85 -23.90 13.02
CA GLN A 115 12.07 -23.35 12.43
C GLN A 115 11.94 -21.86 12.10
N GLU A 116 10.76 -21.27 12.22
CA GLU A 116 10.59 -19.82 12.04
C GLU A 116 11.38 -19.05 13.10
N ILE A 117 12.12 -18.02 12.67
CA ILE A 117 13.05 -17.30 13.54
C ILE A 117 12.31 -16.12 14.21
N PRO A 118 12.22 -16.07 15.56
CA PRO A 118 11.60 -14.94 16.25
C PRO A 118 12.41 -13.65 16.09
N ILE A 119 11.73 -12.56 15.71
CA ILE A 119 12.33 -11.23 15.56
C ILE A 119 11.85 -10.35 16.71
N GLU A 120 12.76 -10.01 17.61
CA GLU A 120 12.44 -9.18 18.79
C GLU A 120 12.11 -7.75 18.35
N GLY A 121 11.02 -7.20 18.90
CA GLY A 121 10.58 -5.84 18.62
C GLY A 121 9.91 -5.61 17.25
N LEU A 122 9.76 -6.64 16.41
CA LEU A 122 8.96 -6.53 15.19
C LEU A 122 7.47 -6.62 15.54
N GLU A 123 6.73 -5.57 15.19
CA GLU A 123 5.28 -5.50 15.38
C GLU A 123 4.54 -5.59 14.04
N VAL A 124 3.35 -6.20 14.09
CA VAL A 124 2.37 -6.21 12.99
C VAL A 124 1.05 -5.68 13.55
N ARG A 125 0.46 -4.70 12.88
CA ARG A 125 -0.78 -4.04 13.34
C ARG A 125 -1.88 -4.14 12.30
N PHE A 126 -3.06 -4.56 12.74
CA PHE A 126 -4.28 -4.61 11.95
C PHE A 126 -5.14 -3.38 12.23
N LEU A 127 -5.74 -2.81 11.19
CA LEU A 127 -6.73 -1.74 11.33
C LEU A 127 -8.08 -2.37 11.65
N LYS A 128 -8.59 -2.17 12.87
CA LYS A 128 -9.88 -2.73 13.30
C LYS A 128 -11.06 -1.85 12.91
N ASN A 129 -10.91 -0.54 13.13
CA ASN A 129 -11.93 0.46 12.79
C ASN A 129 -11.22 1.77 12.43
N THR A 130 -11.85 2.56 11.56
CA THR A 130 -11.49 3.96 11.22
C THR A 130 -12.34 4.93 12.02
#